data_AF-A0A381NYB9-F1
#
_entry.id   AF-A0A381NYB9-F1
#
_cell.length_a   1.000
_cell.length_b   1.000
_cell.length_c   1.000
_cell.angle_alpha   90.00
_cell.angle_beta   90.00
_cell.angle_gamma   90.00
#
_symmetry.space_group_name_H-M   'P 1'
#
loop_
_entity.id
_entity.type
_entity.pdbx_description
1 polymer ?
#
loop_
_entity_poly.entity_id
_entity_poly.type
_entity_poly.pdbx_seq_one_letter_code
_entity_poly.pdbx_strand_id
1 'polypeptide(L)'
;LSPEDGPEEQSNDDPEGMAKDLDQAALDFRQRYYGPDNNPVPPAAMAELAPEVMRLVDSVIYGEIYNRPAVDLKTRSLCTIAALVVLGHSPQMIKRHISGALHIGVTREEISEIIAQMVFYGGMPAAVNAFRVAKEAFDESPDGLTPDDAQAEGPATVQYKEDHAAYAAAPPPERPDPADEISDDDPDQKSDGQSRLRPLGQPPMTAQKPQRRPSDMS
;
A
#
# COMPACT_ATOMS: atom_id res chain seq x y z
N LEU A 1 55.24 22.51 -43.17
CA LEU A 1 54.65 23.15 -41.97
C LEU A 1 53.20 22.71 -41.94
N SER A 2 52.95 21.56 -41.33
CA SER A 2 51.59 21.06 -41.08
C SER A 2 51.45 20.98 -39.56
N PRO A 3 50.48 21.70 -38.96
CA PRO A 3 50.18 21.54 -37.55
C PRO A 3 49.35 20.28 -37.32
N GLU A 4 49.51 19.77 -36.11
CA GLU A 4 48.85 18.62 -35.53
C GLU A 4 47.35 18.89 -35.35
N ASP A 5 46.50 18.03 -35.88
CA ASP A 5 45.12 17.86 -35.43
C ASP A 5 44.97 16.40 -35.01
N GLY A 6 45.03 16.17 -33.70
CA GLY A 6 44.70 14.88 -33.09
C GLY A 6 43.23 14.52 -33.34
N PRO A 7 42.86 13.25 -33.25
CA PRO A 7 41.47 12.84 -33.47
C PRO A 7 40.58 13.51 -32.44
N GLU A 8 39.57 14.24 -32.93
CA GLU A 8 38.49 14.79 -32.13
C GLU A 8 37.92 13.68 -31.23
N GLU A 9 38.09 13.87 -29.93
CA GLU A 9 37.46 13.07 -28.90
C GLU A 9 35.95 13.29 -29.09
N GLN A 10 35.30 12.35 -29.77
CA GLN A 10 33.84 12.31 -29.86
C GLN A 10 33.32 12.27 -28.42
N SER A 11 32.80 13.41 -27.98
CA SER A 11 32.00 13.49 -26.77
C SER A 11 30.88 12.48 -26.94
N ASN A 12 30.96 11.38 -26.19
CA ASN A 12 29.81 10.52 -25.96
C ASN A 12 28.76 11.39 -25.26
N ASP A 13 27.88 12.01 -26.06
CA ASP A 13 26.61 12.53 -25.58
C ASP A 13 25.83 11.31 -25.08
N ASP A 14 25.88 11.07 -23.77
CA ASP A 14 24.90 10.23 -23.10
C ASP A 14 23.50 10.76 -23.45
N PRO A 15 22.55 9.93 -23.94
CA PRO A 15 21.19 10.36 -24.22
C PRO A 15 20.36 10.54 -22.93
N GLU A 16 20.99 10.97 -21.84
CA GLU A 16 20.37 11.30 -20.57
C GLU A 16 19.86 12.75 -20.62
N GLY A 17 18.71 12.99 -21.25
CA GLY A 17 18.17 14.35 -21.24
C GLY A 17 16.85 14.62 -21.95
N MET A 18 16.24 13.66 -22.65
CA MET A 18 14.88 13.89 -23.12
C MET A 18 13.95 13.81 -21.92
N ALA A 19 13.40 14.96 -21.49
CA ALA A 19 12.42 15.02 -20.42
C ALA A 19 11.32 13.98 -20.71
N LYS A 20 11.06 13.08 -19.76
CA LYS A 20 10.06 12.03 -19.91
C LYS A 20 8.71 12.69 -20.19
N ASP A 21 8.09 12.33 -21.31
CA ASP A 21 6.72 12.72 -21.63
C ASP A 21 5.76 11.93 -20.71
N LEU A 22 5.50 12.49 -19.53
CA LEU A 22 4.65 11.87 -18.53
C LEU A 22 3.18 11.85 -18.96
N ASP A 23 2.77 12.78 -19.82
CA ASP A 23 1.39 12.90 -20.29
C ASP A 23 1.10 11.75 -21.27
N GLN A 24 2.00 11.54 -22.24
CA GLN A 24 1.88 10.40 -23.15
C GLN A 24 2.00 9.07 -22.41
N ALA A 25 2.95 8.94 -21.47
CA ALA A 25 3.11 7.73 -20.68
C ALA A 25 1.87 7.41 -19.82
N ALA A 26 1.17 8.43 -19.32
CA ALA A 26 -0.09 8.25 -18.60
C ALA A 26 -1.20 7.74 -19.54
N LEU A 27 -1.35 8.33 -20.73
CA LEU A 27 -2.33 7.87 -21.73
C LEU A 27 -2.10 6.40 -22.11
N ASP A 28 -0.85 6.03 -22.41
CA ASP A 28 -0.47 4.67 -22.78
C ASP A 28 -0.71 3.67 -21.63
N PHE A 29 -0.40 4.09 -20.40
CA PHE A 29 -0.68 3.28 -19.22
C PHE A 29 -2.19 3.05 -19.05
N ARG A 30 -3.00 4.10 -19.15
CA ARG A 30 -4.44 4.00 -18.94
C ARG A 30 -5.12 3.11 -19.98
N GLN A 31 -4.66 3.15 -21.23
CA GLN A 31 -5.13 2.21 -22.27
C GLN A 31 -4.78 0.76 -21.92
N ARG A 32 -3.55 0.49 -21.45
CA ARG A 32 -3.15 -0.86 -21.01
C ARG A 32 -3.87 -1.33 -19.74
N TYR A 33 -4.17 -0.44 -18.80
CA TYR A 33 -4.70 -0.81 -17.49
C TYR A 33 -6.23 -0.91 -17.47
N TYR A 34 -6.94 0.01 -18.14
CA TYR A 34 -8.39 0.01 -18.17
C TYR A 34 -8.98 -0.59 -19.45
N GLY A 35 -8.17 -0.74 -20.52
CA GLY A 35 -8.65 -1.09 -21.85
C GLY A 35 -9.22 0.12 -22.61
N PRO A 36 -9.47 -0.02 -23.93
CA PRO A 36 -9.90 1.08 -24.79
C PRO A 36 -11.30 1.60 -24.45
N ASP A 37 -12.22 0.72 -24.03
CA ASP A 37 -13.64 1.05 -23.87
C ASP A 37 -14.03 1.41 -22.42
N ASN A 38 -13.10 1.26 -21.47
CA ASN A 38 -13.38 1.40 -20.05
C ASN A 38 -12.42 2.35 -19.33
N ASN A 39 -11.71 3.20 -20.08
CA ASN A 39 -10.88 4.26 -19.51
C ASN A 39 -11.77 5.28 -18.77
N PRO A 40 -11.63 5.44 -17.45
CA PRO A 40 -12.58 6.23 -16.70
C PRO A 40 -12.42 7.72 -17.00
N VAL A 41 -13.54 8.39 -17.26
CA VAL A 41 -13.59 9.83 -17.46
C VAL A 41 -13.19 10.53 -16.17
N PRO A 42 -12.35 11.57 -16.23
CA PRO A 42 -11.99 12.32 -15.05
C PRO A 42 -13.21 13.01 -14.39
N PRO A 43 -13.25 13.19 -13.05
CA PRO A 43 -14.36 13.89 -12.40
C PRO A 43 -14.59 15.28 -12.98
N ALA A 44 -15.80 15.55 -13.50
CA ALA A 44 -16.13 16.77 -14.23
C ALA A 44 -15.78 18.06 -13.47
N ALA A 45 -16.08 18.11 -12.16
CA ALA A 45 -15.77 19.27 -11.33
C ALA A 45 -14.26 19.56 -11.23
N MET A 46 -13.42 18.52 -11.16
CA MET A 46 -11.97 18.70 -11.10
C MET A 46 -11.41 19.09 -12.47
N ALA A 47 -11.95 18.53 -13.55
CA ALA A 47 -11.60 18.91 -14.92
C ALA A 47 -11.96 20.37 -15.24
N GLU A 48 -13.10 20.86 -14.74
CA GLU A 48 -13.56 22.24 -14.95
C GLU A 48 -12.81 23.24 -14.06
N LEU A 49 -12.69 22.95 -12.76
CA LEU A 49 -12.17 23.92 -11.78
C LEU A 49 -10.65 23.90 -11.67
N ALA A 50 -10.00 22.78 -11.98
CA ALA A 50 -8.57 22.61 -11.79
C ALA A 50 -7.96 21.66 -12.85
N PRO A 51 -8.07 21.97 -14.15
CA PRO A 51 -7.60 21.10 -15.23
C PRO A 51 -6.10 20.76 -15.13
N GLU A 52 -5.27 21.71 -14.69
CA GLU A 52 -3.84 21.45 -14.50
C GLU A 52 -3.54 20.54 -13.31
N VAL A 53 -4.29 20.67 -12.21
CA VAL A 53 -4.13 19.75 -11.08
C VAL A 53 -4.47 18.33 -11.52
N MET A 54 -5.53 18.18 -12.31
CA MET A 54 -5.92 16.89 -12.87
C MET A 54 -4.84 16.32 -13.79
N ARG A 55 -4.30 17.11 -14.72
CA ARG A 55 -3.20 16.68 -15.60
C ARG A 55 -2.00 16.23 -14.76
N LEU A 56 -1.54 17.05 -13.81
CA LEU A 56 -0.40 16.71 -12.94
C LEU A 56 -0.62 15.42 -12.15
N VAL A 57 -1.81 15.22 -11.58
CA VAL A 57 -2.15 13.99 -10.86
C VAL A 57 -2.07 12.78 -11.80
N ASP A 58 -2.65 12.89 -13.00
CA ASP A 58 -2.67 11.80 -13.98
C ASP A 58 -1.25 11.45 -14.47
N SER A 59 -0.48 12.45 -14.87
CA SER A 59 0.89 12.32 -15.37
C SER A 59 1.85 11.75 -14.34
N VAL A 60 1.72 12.15 -13.06
CA VAL A 60 2.58 11.62 -12.00
C VAL A 60 2.16 10.20 -11.61
N ILE A 61 0.87 9.94 -11.41
CA ILE A 61 0.41 8.62 -10.98
C ILE A 61 0.66 7.60 -12.09
N TYR A 62 0.12 7.83 -13.28
CA TYR A 62 0.11 6.84 -14.36
C TYR A 62 1.30 6.98 -15.31
N GLY A 63 1.84 8.18 -15.51
CA GLY A 63 3.03 8.38 -16.34
C GLY A 63 4.32 7.97 -15.61
N GLU A 64 4.38 8.13 -14.30
CA GLU A 64 5.58 7.86 -13.51
C GLU A 64 5.41 6.68 -12.52
N ILE A 65 4.61 6.84 -11.47
CA ILE A 65 4.63 5.94 -10.30
C ILE A 65 4.22 4.49 -10.65
N TYR A 66 3.16 4.31 -11.43
CA TYR A 66 2.69 2.97 -11.81
C TYR A 66 3.60 2.27 -12.83
N ASN A 67 4.44 3.01 -13.56
CA ASN A 67 5.40 2.44 -14.52
C ASN A 67 6.73 2.03 -13.85
N ARG A 68 6.91 2.25 -12.54
CA ARG A 68 8.17 1.89 -11.86
C ARG A 68 8.32 0.37 -11.72
N PRO A 69 9.48 -0.21 -12.08
CA PRO A 69 9.63 -1.66 -12.26
C PRO A 69 9.74 -2.48 -10.97
N ALA A 70 9.99 -1.83 -9.82
CA ALA A 70 10.29 -2.53 -8.57
C ALA A 70 9.11 -3.34 -7.98
N VAL A 71 7.87 -3.03 -8.39
CA VAL A 71 6.67 -3.74 -7.98
C VAL A 71 5.82 -3.95 -9.23
N ASP A 72 5.38 -5.18 -9.46
CA ASP A 72 4.57 -5.53 -10.62
C ASP A 72 3.18 -4.87 -10.56
N LEU A 73 2.54 -4.82 -11.72
CA LEU A 73 1.30 -4.07 -11.89
C LEU A 73 0.11 -4.68 -11.14
N LYS A 74 0.02 -6.03 -11.05
CA LYS A 74 -1.06 -6.70 -10.30
C LYS A 74 -0.96 -6.35 -8.81
N THR A 75 0.25 -6.44 -8.25
CA THR A 75 0.51 -6.08 -6.85
C THR A 75 0.17 -4.61 -6.57
N ARG A 76 0.60 -3.66 -7.43
CA ARG A 76 0.24 -2.23 -7.29
C ARG A 76 -1.28 -2.02 -7.30
N SER A 77 -1.98 -2.71 -8.19
CA SER A 77 -3.43 -2.63 -8.31
C SER A 77 -4.12 -3.10 -7.02
N LEU A 78 -3.72 -4.26 -6.49
CA LEU A 78 -4.24 -4.80 -5.23
C LEU A 78 -3.97 -3.87 -4.04
N CYS A 79 -2.76 -3.31 -3.92
CA CYS A 79 -2.45 -2.33 -2.87
C CYS A 79 -3.32 -1.07 -2.98
N THR A 80 -3.64 -0.64 -4.20
CA THR A 80 -4.52 0.52 -4.43
C THR A 80 -5.94 0.21 -3.99
N ILE A 81 -6.47 -0.96 -4.34
CA ILE A 81 -7.79 -1.41 -3.90
C ILE A 81 -7.83 -1.46 -2.37
N ALA A 82 -6.84 -2.09 -1.74
CA ALA A 82 -6.74 -2.17 -0.27
C ALA A 82 -6.77 -0.78 0.38
N ALA A 83 -5.98 0.18 -0.12
CA ALA A 83 -5.97 1.54 0.39
C ALA A 83 -7.33 2.23 0.23
N LEU A 84 -7.97 2.11 -0.94
CA LEU A 84 -9.29 2.70 -1.20
C LEU A 84 -10.39 2.11 -0.32
N VAL A 85 -10.32 0.81 -0.02
CA VAL A 85 -11.24 0.14 0.91
C VAL A 85 -11.11 0.78 2.30
N VAL A 86 -9.90 0.89 2.83
CA VAL A 86 -9.65 1.45 4.17
C VAL A 86 -10.04 2.93 4.26
N LEU A 87 -9.82 3.71 3.20
CA LEU A 87 -10.27 5.11 3.14
C LEU A 87 -11.80 5.25 3.19
N GLY A 88 -12.55 4.25 2.68
CA GLY A 88 -13.98 4.07 2.95
C GLY A 88 -14.95 5.08 2.30
N HIS A 89 -14.48 6.14 1.66
CA HIS A 89 -15.33 7.25 1.19
C HIS A 89 -15.53 7.32 -0.32
N SER A 90 -15.02 6.37 -1.12
CA SER A 90 -15.11 6.45 -2.59
C SER A 90 -15.46 5.13 -3.30
N PRO A 91 -16.74 4.72 -3.27
CA PRO A 91 -17.22 3.53 -3.99
C PRO A 91 -16.87 3.55 -5.48
N GLN A 92 -17.01 4.70 -6.13
CA GLN A 92 -16.71 4.85 -7.56
C GLN A 92 -15.21 4.69 -7.89
N MET A 93 -14.31 5.03 -6.96
CA MET A 93 -12.87 4.79 -7.14
C MET A 93 -12.56 3.30 -6.96
N ILE A 94 -13.11 2.68 -5.91
CA ILE A 94 -12.96 1.24 -5.65
C ILE A 94 -13.40 0.45 -6.88
N LYS A 95 -14.60 0.72 -7.40
CA LYS A 95 -15.16 0.02 -8.56
C LYS A 95 -14.26 0.11 -9.80
N ARG A 96 -13.75 1.31 -10.10
CA ARG A 96 -12.85 1.55 -11.23
C ARG A 96 -11.54 0.78 -11.11
N HIS A 97 -10.92 0.78 -9.94
CA HIS A 97 -9.67 0.04 -9.73
C HIS A 97 -9.89 -1.48 -9.72
N ILE A 98 -11.05 -1.97 -9.27
CA ILE A 98 -11.42 -3.38 -9.43
C ILE A 98 -11.54 -3.74 -10.91
N SER A 99 -12.24 -2.93 -11.70
CA SER A 99 -12.39 -3.17 -13.14
C SER A 99 -11.04 -3.17 -13.88
N GLY A 100 -10.16 -2.21 -13.60
CA GLY A 100 -8.80 -2.20 -14.14
C GLY A 100 -7.95 -3.39 -13.68
N ALA A 101 -8.08 -3.80 -12.41
CA ALA A 101 -7.40 -4.99 -11.89
C ALA A 101 -7.81 -6.27 -12.64
N LEU A 102 -9.11 -6.45 -12.89
CA LEU A 102 -9.62 -7.58 -13.67
C LEU A 102 -9.06 -7.57 -15.09
N HIS A 103 -9.01 -6.39 -15.73
CA HIS A 103 -8.49 -6.24 -17.09
C HIS A 103 -7.03 -6.69 -17.24
N ILE A 104 -6.19 -6.40 -16.23
CA ILE A 104 -4.79 -6.85 -16.20
C ILE A 104 -4.60 -8.27 -15.64
N GLY A 105 -5.71 -8.99 -15.40
CA GLY A 105 -5.70 -10.40 -15.00
C GLY A 105 -5.54 -10.67 -13.50
N VAL A 106 -5.90 -9.72 -12.63
CA VAL A 106 -6.14 -10.02 -11.20
C VAL A 106 -7.47 -10.76 -11.09
N THR A 107 -7.54 -11.83 -10.32
CA THR A 107 -8.75 -12.65 -10.21
C THR A 107 -9.77 -12.06 -9.24
N ARG A 108 -11.03 -12.50 -9.37
CA ARG A 108 -12.11 -12.12 -8.44
C ARG A 108 -11.81 -12.60 -7.03
N GLU A 109 -11.16 -13.76 -6.91
CA GLU A 109 -10.72 -14.39 -5.67
C GLU A 109 -9.63 -13.55 -5.00
N GLU A 110 -8.59 -13.14 -5.72
CA GLU A 110 -7.53 -12.26 -5.20
C GLU A 110 -8.09 -10.94 -4.65
N ILE A 111 -9.01 -10.32 -5.41
CA ILE A 111 -9.67 -9.08 -4.98
C ILE A 111 -10.51 -9.31 -3.72
N SER A 112 -11.25 -10.42 -3.65
CA SER A 112 -12.09 -10.76 -2.51
C SER A 112 -11.26 -11.02 -1.25
N GLU A 113 -10.13 -11.73 -1.36
CA GLU A 113 -9.20 -11.98 -0.25
C GLU A 113 -8.57 -10.69 0.27
N ILE A 114 -8.16 -9.78 -0.62
CA ILE A 114 -7.63 -8.48 -0.22
C ILE A 114 -8.68 -7.66 0.52
N ILE A 115 -9.94 -7.62 0.05
CA ILE A 115 -11.03 -6.93 0.75
C ILE A 115 -11.33 -7.59 2.10
N ALA A 116 -11.29 -8.92 2.19
CA ALA A 116 -11.48 -9.66 3.44
C ALA A 116 -10.40 -9.30 4.46
N GLN A 117 -9.13 -9.24 4.04
CA GLN A 117 -8.04 -8.79 4.89
C GLN A 117 -8.26 -7.36 5.41
N MET A 118 -8.86 -6.47 4.60
CA MET A 118 -9.11 -5.09 5.01
C MET A 118 -10.15 -4.94 6.13
N VAL A 119 -10.93 -5.98 6.46
CA VAL A 119 -11.77 -6.00 7.68
C VAL A 119 -10.94 -5.67 8.93
N PHE A 120 -9.68 -6.13 8.99
CA PHE A 120 -8.80 -5.94 10.14
C PHE A 120 -8.14 -4.56 10.19
N TYR A 121 -8.06 -3.84 9.06
CA TYR A 121 -7.40 -2.53 8.98
C TYR A 121 -8.40 -1.36 8.91
N GLY A 122 -9.48 -1.52 8.15
CA GLY A 122 -10.53 -0.50 7.97
C GLY A 122 -11.82 -0.79 8.74
N GLY A 123 -11.92 -1.96 9.40
CA GLY A 123 -13.12 -2.39 10.10
C GLY A 123 -14.20 -2.98 9.19
N MET A 124 -15.18 -3.64 9.80
CA MET A 124 -16.30 -4.28 9.09
C MET A 124 -17.09 -3.32 8.18
N PRO A 125 -17.41 -2.07 8.56
CA PRO A 125 -18.21 -1.19 7.70
C PRO A 125 -17.53 -0.88 6.35
N ALA A 126 -16.22 -0.63 6.35
CA ALA A 126 -15.45 -0.34 5.15
C ALA A 126 -15.40 -1.56 4.21
N ALA A 127 -15.12 -2.74 4.77
CA ALA A 127 -15.07 -3.99 4.01
C ALA A 127 -16.44 -4.40 3.44
N VAL A 128 -17.53 -4.27 4.22
CA VAL A 128 -18.90 -4.58 3.73
C VAL A 128 -19.27 -3.68 2.56
N ASN A 129 -18.96 -2.38 2.65
CA ASN A 129 -19.20 -1.46 1.53
C ASN A 129 -18.35 -1.86 0.30
N ALA A 130 -17.09 -2.24 0.50
CA ALA A 130 -16.22 -2.68 -0.58
C ALA A 130 -16.70 -3.98 -1.23
N PHE A 131 -17.15 -4.98 -0.47
CA PHE A 131 -17.71 -6.22 -1.03
C PHE A 131 -18.94 -5.97 -1.91
N ARG A 132 -19.82 -5.05 -1.50
CA ARG A 132 -20.96 -4.64 -2.34
C ARG A 132 -20.48 -4.06 -3.68
N VAL A 133 -19.49 -3.16 -3.63
CA VAL A 133 -18.92 -2.54 -4.83
C VAL A 133 -18.17 -3.55 -5.70
N ALA A 134 -17.45 -4.48 -5.11
CA ALA A 134 -16.75 -5.55 -5.82
C ALA A 134 -17.75 -6.44 -6.57
N LYS A 135 -18.85 -6.82 -5.92
CA LYS A 135 -19.94 -7.56 -6.57
C LYS A 135 -20.49 -6.82 -7.79
N GLU A 136 -20.79 -5.51 -7.65
CA GLU A 136 -21.25 -4.69 -8.78
C GLU A 136 -20.24 -4.67 -9.93
N ALA A 137 -18.95 -4.56 -9.64
CA ALA A 137 -17.90 -4.58 -10.66
C ALA A 137 -17.78 -5.95 -11.36
N PHE A 138 -17.91 -7.05 -10.61
CA PHE A 138 -17.85 -8.41 -11.15
C PHE A 138 -19.04 -8.74 -12.04
N ASP A 139 -20.23 -8.24 -11.70
CA ASP A 139 -21.44 -8.41 -12.49
C ASP A 139 -21.37 -7.61 -13.81
N GLU A 140 -20.66 -6.48 -13.83
CA GLU A 140 -20.43 -5.63 -15.02
C GLU A 140 -19.26 -6.07 -15.91
N SER A 141 -18.38 -6.95 -15.41
CA SER A 141 -17.18 -7.43 -16.12
C SER A 141 -17.34 -8.91 -16.49
N PRO A 142 -18.12 -9.26 -17.54
CA PRO A 142 -18.40 -10.65 -17.92
C PRO A 142 -17.16 -11.43 -18.38
N ASP A 143 -16.08 -10.74 -18.78
CA ASP A 143 -14.83 -11.34 -19.26
C ASP A 143 -13.78 -11.57 -18.16
N GLY A 144 -14.18 -11.53 -16.88
CA GLY A 144 -13.27 -11.91 -15.81
C GLY A 144 -12.80 -13.33 -16.05
N LEU A 145 -11.50 -13.49 -16.38
CA LEU A 145 -10.80 -14.77 -16.58
C LEU A 145 -11.44 -15.82 -15.67
N THR A 146 -12.00 -16.85 -16.28
CA THR A 146 -12.54 -17.96 -15.50
C THR A 146 -11.37 -18.57 -14.71
N PRO A 147 -11.61 -19.27 -13.58
CA PRO A 147 -10.54 -19.92 -12.83
C PRO A 147 -9.62 -20.82 -13.68
N ASP A 148 -10.08 -21.26 -14.86
CA ASP A 148 -9.29 -22.02 -15.84
C ASP A 148 -8.32 -21.16 -16.66
N ASP A 149 -8.64 -19.90 -16.95
CA ASP A 149 -7.74 -19.00 -17.69
C ASP A 149 -6.58 -18.48 -16.81
N ALA A 150 -6.76 -18.49 -15.48
CA ALA A 150 -5.73 -18.15 -14.49
C ALA A 150 -4.65 -19.23 -14.31
N GLN A 151 -4.86 -20.44 -14.82
CA GLN A 151 -3.91 -21.55 -14.69
C GLN A 151 -2.80 -21.51 -15.77
N ALA A 152 -2.93 -20.66 -16.80
CA ALA A 152 -1.94 -20.55 -17.89
C ALA A 152 -0.67 -19.77 -17.50
N GLU A 153 -0.74 -18.87 -16.51
CA GLU A 153 0.43 -18.26 -15.87
C GLU A 153 0.33 -18.49 -14.37
N GLY A 154 0.91 -19.62 -13.94
CA GLY A 154 0.66 -20.21 -12.62
C GLY A 154 0.91 -19.26 -11.44
N PRO A 155 -0.09 -19.05 -10.56
CA PRO A 155 0.15 -18.43 -9.27
C PRO A 155 0.80 -19.45 -8.33
N ALA A 156 1.78 -19.00 -7.53
CA ALA A 156 2.32 -19.75 -6.41
C ALA A 156 1.16 -20.12 -5.46
N THR A 157 0.69 -21.35 -5.57
CA THR A 157 -0.41 -21.86 -4.74
C THR A 157 0.13 -22.04 -3.33
N VAL A 158 -0.15 -21.09 -2.44
CA VAL A 158 0.01 -21.34 -1.00
C VAL A 158 -1.15 -22.25 -0.60
N GLN A 159 -0.87 -23.55 -0.58
CA GLN A 159 -1.74 -24.54 0.02
C GLN A 159 -1.72 -24.32 1.54
N TYR A 160 -2.78 -23.72 2.08
CA TYR A 160 -3.00 -23.72 3.52
C TYR A 160 -3.27 -25.16 3.94
N LYS A 161 -2.40 -25.72 4.79
CA LYS A 161 -2.76 -26.95 5.52
C LYS A 161 -3.82 -26.57 6.53
N GLU A 162 -4.94 -27.30 6.53
CA GLU A 162 -5.92 -27.25 7.61
C GLU A 162 -5.36 -27.97 8.84
N ASP A 163 -4.31 -27.43 9.46
CA ASP A 163 -3.89 -27.79 10.80
C ASP A 163 -4.27 -26.66 11.76
N HIS A 164 -5.52 -26.69 12.21
CA HIS A 164 -6.03 -25.83 13.31
C HIS A 164 -5.31 -26.04 14.66
N ALA A 165 -4.20 -26.79 14.69
CA ALA A 165 -3.38 -27.02 15.87
C ALA A 165 -2.30 -25.93 16.10
N ALA A 166 -2.12 -24.96 15.20
CA ALA A 166 -0.99 -24.02 15.24
C ALA A 166 -1.20 -22.74 16.08
N TYR A 167 -2.35 -22.55 16.74
CA TYR A 167 -2.45 -21.60 17.86
C TYR A 167 -2.30 -22.34 19.19
N ALA A 168 -1.11 -22.88 19.44
CA ALA A 168 -0.74 -23.21 20.81
C ALA A 168 -0.76 -21.88 21.60
N ALA A 169 -1.50 -21.86 22.71
CA ALA A 169 -1.56 -20.72 23.62
C ALA A 169 -0.14 -20.20 23.88
N ALA A 170 0.05 -18.88 23.78
CA ALA A 170 1.31 -18.25 24.14
C ALA A 170 1.74 -18.77 25.52
N PRO A 171 3.00 -19.24 25.68
CA PRO A 171 3.47 -19.68 26.98
C PRO A 171 3.28 -18.52 27.99
N PRO A 172 2.81 -18.79 29.21
CA PRO A 172 2.66 -17.75 30.21
C PRO A 172 4.02 -17.06 30.43
N PRO A 173 4.04 -15.73 30.69
CA PRO A 173 5.29 -15.00 30.84
C PRO A 173 6.14 -15.65 31.93
N GLU A 174 7.40 -15.93 31.60
CA GLU A 174 8.36 -16.44 32.58
C GLU A 174 8.52 -15.40 33.70
N ARG A 175 8.46 -15.86 34.96
CA ARG A 175 8.86 -15.01 36.08
C ARG A 175 10.37 -14.81 35.97
N PRO A 176 10.88 -13.57 36.13
CA PRO A 176 12.31 -13.30 36.10
C PRO A 176 13.04 -14.13 37.17
N ASP A 177 14.28 -14.51 36.87
CA ASP A 177 15.18 -15.26 37.75
C ASP A 177 15.42 -14.43 39.03
N PRO A 178 15.37 -15.01 40.24
CA PRO A 178 15.74 -14.29 41.47
C PRO A 178 17.16 -13.71 41.45
N ALA A 179 18.02 -14.08 40.50
CA ALA A 179 19.32 -13.44 40.29
C ALA A 179 19.24 -12.04 39.64
N ASP A 180 18.09 -11.64 39.07
CA ASP A 180 17.86 -10.31 38.51
C ASP A 180 17.24 -9.33 39.53
N GLU A 181 17.10 -9.73 40.81
CA GLU A 181 16.85 -8.79 41.90
C GLU A 181 18.10 -7.93 42.13
N ILE A 182 18.05 -6.69 41.64
CA ILE A 182 19.02 -5.65 42.01
C ILE A 182 18.96 -5.49 43.53
N SER A 183 20.01 -5.92 44.24
CA SER A 183 20.20 -5.57 45.64
C SER A 183 20.63 -4.10 45.72
N ASP A 184 19.86 -3.28 46.43
CA ASP A 184 20.10 -1.85 46.65
C ASP A 184 21.26 -1.57 47.65
N ASP A 185 22.42 -2.22 47.52
CA ASP A 185 23.58 -1.93 48.39
C ASP A 185 24.93 -2.26 47.70
N ASP A 186 25.54 -1.29 47.01
CA ASP A 186 27.00 -1.05 47.05
C ASP A 186 27.37 0.34 46.42
N PRO A 187 28.05 1.26 47.12
CA PRO A 187 28.25 2.63 46.67
C PRO A 187 29.68 2.85 46.14
N ASP A 188 30.07 2.28 45.01
CA ASP A 188 31.23 2.78 44.24
C ASP A 188 31.42 2.02 42.93
N GLN A 189 30.98 2.61 41.80
CA GLN A 189 31.69 2.38 40.54
C GLN A 189 31.43 3.50 39.51
N LYS A 190 32.48 4.28 39.29
CA LYS A 190 32.59 5.31 38.25
C LYS A 190 33.12 4.72 36.94
N SER A 191 32.66 5.36 35.86
CA SER A 191 33.33 5.62 34.58
C SER A 191 33.12 4.66 33.39
N ASP A 192 32.40 5.23 32.42
CA ASP A 192 32.77 5.40 31.01
C ASP A 192 32.73 4.20 30.05
N GLY A 193 31.59 4.11 29.35
CA GLY A 193 31.42 3.35 28.11
C GLY A 193 30.15 3.76 27.38
N GLN A 194 30.20 4.86 26.62
CA GLN A 194 29.07 5.40 25.85
C GLN A 194 28.50 4.37 24.86
N SER A 195 27.20 4.05 24.98
CA SER A 195 26.38 3.53 23.87
C SER A 195 25.49 4.64 23.31
N ARG A 196 25.53 4.80 21.99
CA ARG A 196 24.97 5.91 21.20
C ARG A 196 23.48 5.75 20.96
N LEU A 197 22.63 6.11 21.91
CA LEU A 197 21.23 6.42 21.61
C LEU A 197 20.82 7.69 22.37
N ARG A 198 20.45 8.75 21.63
CA ARG A 198 19.85 9.95 22.24
C ARG A 198 18.44 9.58 22.74
N PRO A 199 18.11 9.81 24.01
CA PRO A 199 16.71 9.78 24.43
C PRO A 199 16.05 11.11 24.06
N LEU A 200 15.05 11.09 23.18
CA LEU A 200 14.09 12.19 23.06
C LEU A 200 13.11 12.06 24.23
N GLY A 201 13.26 12.94 25.22
CA GLY A 201 12.37 12.99 26.37
C GLY A 201 10.99 13.54 26.00
N GLN A 202 9.94 12.78 26.33
CA GLN A 202 8.68 13.32 26.81
C GLN A 202 8.16 12.45 27.96
N PRO A 203 7.69 13.05 29.08
CA PRO A 203 7.18 12.32 30.23
C PRO A 203 5.75 11.78 29.98
N PRO A 204 5.36 10.63 30.52
CA PRO A 204 3.98 10.14 30.42
C PRO A 204 3.03 10.97 31.30
N MET A 205 1.94 11.45 30.70
CA MET A 205 0.78 11.96 31.42
C MET A 205 0.01 10.79 32.05
N THR A 206 -0.03 10.72 33.38
CA THR A 206 -0.93 9.83 34.11
C THR A 206 -2.35 10.38 34.12
N ALA A 207 -3.27 9.72 33.42
CA ALA A 207 -4.70 9.90 33.63
C ALA A 207 -5.12 9.21 34.95
N GLN A 208 -5.44 10.00 35.98
CA GLN A 208 -6.08 9.49 37.19
C GLN A 208 -7.57 9.24 36.96
N LYS A 209 -8.06 8.09 37.43
CA LYS A 209 -9.48 7.74 37.47
C LYS A 209 -10.21 8.73 38.39
N PRO A 210 -11.31 9.38 37.99
CA PRO A 210 -11.97 10.38 38.82
C PRO A 210 -12.53 9.73 40.11
N GLN A 211 -12.23 10.35 41.26
CA GLN A 211 -12.85 10.00 42.54
C GLN A 211 -14.36 10.30 42.48
N ARG A 212 -15.18 9.42 43.07
CA ARG A 212 -16.63 9.63 43.20
C ARG A 212 -16.90 10.93 43.96
N ARG A 213 -17.89 11.70 43.51
CA ARG A 213 -18.30 12.93 44.18
C ARG A 213 -19.05 12.63 45.48
N PRO A 214 -18.90 13.47 46.52
CA PRO A 214 -19.61 13.31 47.80
C PRO A 214 -21.15 13.33 47.72
N SER A 215 -21.73 13.66 46.55
CA SER A 215 -23.17 13.61 46.30
C SER A 215 -23.72 12.20 46.04
N ASP A 216 -22.85 11.20 45.84
CA ASP A 216 -23.24 9.78 45.65
C ASP A 216 -23.16 8.96 46.95
N MET A 217 -23.05 9.63 48.11
CA MET A 217 -23.06 9.01 49.44
C MET A 217 -24.19 9.64 50.28
N SER A 218 -25.43 9.30 49.93
CA SER A 218 -26.64 9.34 50.78
C SER A 218 -27.74 8.52 50.13
#